data_AF-A0A2M7CQR0-F1
#
_entry.id   AF-A0A2M7CQR0-F1
#
_cell.length_a   1.000
_cell.length_b   1.000
_cell.length_c   1.000
_cell.angle_alpha   90.00
_cell.angle_beta   90.00
_cell.angle_gamma   90.00
#
_symmetry.space_group_name_H-M   'P 1'
#
loop_
_entity.id
_entity.type
_entity.pdbx_description
1 polymer ?
#
loop_
_entity_poly.entity_id
_entity_poly.type
_entity_poly.pdbx_seq_one_letter_code
_entity_poly.pdbx_strand_id
1 'polypeptide(L)'
;MLNRNHLILFLIFLVVFDFLVWKSIILNKPNSDTELYFLDVGQGDSELVILPGGVKILIDAGPNNKIVSELESVLRSTDRYIDLLVLSHPETDHFNGFIDVLKRYQVGAFIYNGRAGATQSWKELAKIVEENKVPVFVLGQGDKIKNQDDFFEILSPNADFLRSKKLNDTSLVVK
;
A
#
# COMPACT_ATOMS: atom_id res chain seq x y z
N MET A 1 -37.87 -24.29 -27.28
CA MET A 1 -37.39 -25.17 -26.20
C MET A 1 -35.98 -25.61 -26.54
N LEU A 2 -35.00 -25.38 -25.66
CA LEU A 2 -33.64 -25.92 -25.84
C LEU A 2 -33.70 -27.46 -25.83
N ASN A 3 -33.08 -28.10 -26.82
CA ASN A 3 -32.92 -29.56 -26.83
C ASN A 3 -32.11 -29.99 -25.59
N ARG A 4 -32.52 -31.08 -24.92
CA ARG A 4 -31.82 -31.69 -23.79
C ARG A 4 -30.32 -31.84 -24.03
N ASN A 5 -29.92 -32.19 -25.26
CA ASN A 5 -28.50 -32.35 -25.62
C ASN A 5 -27.75 -31.00 -25.62
N HIS A 6 -28.38 -29.91 -26.07
CA HIS A 6 -27.80 -28.57 -25.99
C HIS A 6 -27.67 -28.09 -24.54
N LEU A 7 -28.64 -28.41 -23.68
CA LEU A 7 -28.57 -28.10 -22.26
C LEU A 7 -27.40 -28.84 -21.59
N ILE A 8 -27.23 -30.13 -21.88
CA ILE A 8 -26.11 -30.93 -21.33
C ILE A 8 -24.75 -30.38 -21.80
N LEU A 9 -24.60 -30.09 -23.10
CA LEU A 9 -23.37 -29.51 -23.64
C LEU A 9 -23.05 -28.15 -23.02
N PHE A 10 -24.07 -27.31 -22.81
CA PHE A 10 -23.91 -26.02 -22.15
C PHE A 10 -23.45 -26.17 -20.69
N LEU A 11 -24.03 -27.12 -19.94
CA LEU A 11 -23.60 -27.39 -18.56
C LEU A 11 -22.16 -27.92 -18.49
N ILE A 12 -21.78 -28.82 -19.41
CA ILE A 12 -20.39 -29.31 -19.52
C ILE A 12 -19.44 -28.15 -19.81
N PHE A 13 -19.81 -27.25 -20.73
CA PHE A 13 -19.02 -26.07 -21.04
C PHE A 13 -18.81 -25.19 -19.80
N LEU A 14 -19.86 -24.93 -19.00
CA LEU A 14 -19.74 -24.13 -17.78
C LEU A 14 -18.82 -24.78 -16.75
N VAL A 15 -18.91 -26.09 -16.55
CA VAL A 15 -18.03 -26.82 -15.61
C VAL A 15 -16.58 -26.78 -16.09
N VAL A 16 -16.33 -26.98 -17.38
CA VAL A 16 -14.98 -26.89 -17.95
C VAL A 16 -14.45 -25.47 -17.85
N PHE A 17 -15.27 -24.46 -18.13
CA PHE A 17 -14.89 -23.06 -18.02
C PHE A 17 -14.54 -22.68 -16.58
N ASP A 18 -15.37 -23.03 -15.60
CA ASP A 18 -15.09 -22.83 -14.18
C ASP A 18 -13.78 -23.51 -13.76
N PHE A 19 -13.57 -24.77 -14.16
CA PHE A 19 -12.33 -25.48 -13.89
C PHE A 19 -11.09 -24.77 -14.49
N LEU A 20 -11.20 -24.27 -15.73
CA LEU A 20 -10.11 -23.53 -16.39
C LEU A 20 -9.83 -22.19 -15.68
N VAL A 21 -10.86 -21.49 -15.20
CA VAL A 21 -10.71 -20.26 -14.41
C VAL A 21 -9.99 -20.56 -13.10
N TRP A 22 -10.44 -21.54 -12.33
CA TRP A 22 -9.79 -21.92 -11.07
C TRP A 22 -8.36 -22.42 -11.27
N LYS A 23 -8.11 -23.21 -12.31
CA LYS A 23 -6.76 -23.65 -12.66
C LYS A 23 -5.85 -22.45 -12.96
N SER A 24 -6.33 -21.46 -13.71
CA SER A 24 -5.58 -20.23 -13.99
C SER A 24 -5.25 -19.46 -12.71
N ILE A 25 -6.21 -19.33 -11.79
CA ILE A 25 -6.01 -18.65 -10.51
C ILE A 25 -4.98 -19.38 -9.64
N ILE A 26 -5.09 -20.70 -9.51
CA ILE A 26 -4.19 -21.52 -8.66
C ILE A 26 -2.76 -21.56 -9.22
N LEU A 27 -2.61 -21.61 -10.54
CA LEU A 27 -1.30 -21.71 -11.19
C LEU A 27 -0.61 -20.36 -11.35
N ASN A 28 -1.35 -19.25 -11.37
CA ASN A 28 -0.80 -17.90 -11.28
C ASN A 28 -0.34 -17.64 -9.84
N LYS A 29 0.81 -18.19 -9.49
CA LYS A 29 1.46 -17.85 -8.22
C LYS A 29 1.87 -16.37 -8.24
N PRO A 30 1.70 -15.64 -7.13
CA PRO A 30 2.32 -14.33 -6.96
C PRO A 30 3.82 -14.47 -7.21
N ASN A 31 4.45 -13.38 -7.66
CA ASN A 31 5.88 -13.36 -7.85
C ASN A 31 6.58 -13.79 -6.55
N SER A 32 7.63 -14.61 -6.68
CA SER A 32 8.40 -15.10 -5.52
C SER A 32 9.40 -14.08 -5.00
N ASP A 33 9.63 -13.03 -5.78
CA ASP A 33 10.67 -12.07 -5.54
C ASP A 33 10.06 -10.76 -5.04
N THR A 34 10.79 -10.06 -4.17
CA THR A 34 10.43 -8.71 -3.76
C THR A 34 10.66 -7.75 -4.92
N GLU A 35 9.64 -6.94 -5.24
CA GLU A 35 9.71 -5.89 -6.25
C GLU A 35 9.75 -4.53 -5.55
N LEU A 36 10.60 -3.64 -6.05
CA LEU A 36 10.76 -2.27 -5.54
C LEU A 36 10.62 -1.29 -6.69
N TYR A 37 9.67 -0.37 -6.56
CA TYR A 37 9.36 0.67 -7.53
C TYR A 37 9.57 2.04 -6.90
N PHE A 38 10.36 2.88 -7.54
CA PHE A 38 10.47 4.30 -7.23
C PHE A 38 9.51 5.05 -8.14
N LEU A 39 8.45 5.61 -7.57
CA LEU A 39 7.35 6.21 -8.31
C LEU A 39 7.66 7.69 -8.56
N ASP A 40 7.51 8.13 -9.81
CA ASP A 40 7.80 9.53 -10.16
C ASP A 40 6.62 10.41 -9.73
N VAL A 41 6.68 10.95 -8.51
CA VAL A 41 5.70 11.89 -7.97
C VAL A 41 6.08 13.36 -8.18
N GLY A 42 7.17 13.62 -8.91
CA GLY A 42 7.75 14.95 -9.08
C GLY A 42 8.70 15.32 -7.94
N GLN A 43 8.26 16.21 -7.04
CA GLN A 43 9.04 16.59 -5.85
C GLN A 43 8.69 15.67 -4.68
N GLY A 44 9.68 15.25 -3.90
CA GLY A 44 9.50 14.37 -2.74
C GLY A 44 9.67 12.90 -3.13
N ASP A 45 9.29 12.01 -2.22
CA ASP A 45 9.55 10.58 -2.32
C ASP A 45 8.26 9.77 -2.40
N SER A 46 8.34 8.61 -3.07
CA SER A 46 7.30 7.59 -3.05
C SER A 46 7.83 6.27 -3.60
N GLU A 47 7.81 5.24 -2.77
CA GLU A 47 8.25 3.90 -3.11
C GLU A 47 7.15 2.87 -2.89
N LEU A 48 6.91 2.03 -3.89
CA LEU A 48 6.05 0.86 -3.75
C LEU A 48 6.92 -0.40 -3.63
N VAL A 49 6.78 -1.10 -2.51
CA VAL A 49 7.37 -2.41 -2.27
C VAL A 49 6.28 -3.47 -2.41
N ILE A 50 6.51 -4.48 -3.25
CA ILE A 50 5.63 -5.65 -3.37
C ILE A 50 6.42 -6.87 -2.90
N LEU A 51 5.99 -7.44 -1.78
CA LEU A 51 6.63 -8.61 -1.19
C LEU A 51 6.13 -9.91 -1.80
N PRO A 52 6.87 -11.02 -1.61
CA PRO A 52 6.38 -12.35 -1.93
C PRO A 52 5.01 -12.59 -1.29
N GLY A 53 4.07 -13.09 -2.09
CA GLY A 53 2.67 -13.23 -1.69
C GLY A 53 1.78 -12.03 -2.01
N GLY A 54 2.32 -10.94 -2.58
CA GLY A 54 1.55 -9.81 -3.12
C GLY A 54 1.19 -8.73 -2.09
N VAL A 55 1.85 -8.72 -0.93
CA VAL A 55 1.72 -7.68 0.10
C VAL A 55 2.33 -6.38 -0.43
N LYS A 56 1.55 -5.31 -0.44
CA LYS A 56 1.91 -4.00 -1.01
C LYS A 56 2.14 -2.97 0.09
N ILE A 57 3.34 -2.42 0.13
CA ILE A 57 3.74 -1.37 1.07
C ILE A 57 4.06 -0.13 0.25
N LEU A 58 3.33 0.96 0.48
CA LEU A 58 3.61 2.25 -0.12
C LEU A 58 4.27 3.15 0.93
N ILE A 59 5.53 3.49 0.69
CA ILE A 59 6.34 4.37 1.53
C ILE A 59 6.30 5.76 0.89
N ASP A 60 5.78 6.74 1.60
CA ASP A 60 5.49 8.09 1.10
C ASP A 60 4.64 8.12 -0.19
N ALA A 61 4.12 9.29 -0.55
CA ALA A 61 3.16 9.44 -1.64
C ALA A 61 3.32 10.75 -2.42
N GLY A 62 4.40 11.49 -2.21
CA GLY A 62 4.58 12.76 -2.87
C GLY A 62 3.58 13.87 -2.45
N PRO A 63 3.57 14.99 -3.19
CA PRO A 63 2.84 16.20 -2.83
C PRO A 63 1.42 16.25 -3.40
N ASN A 64 1.08 15.39 -4.35
CA ASN A 64 -0.11 15.53 -5.19
C ASN A 64 -0.65 14.18 -5.69
N ASN A 65 -1.70 14.23 -6.51
CA ASN A 65 -2.42 13.07 -7.01
C ASN A 65 -1.69 12.25 -8.09
N LYS A 66 -0.50 12.67 -8.57
CA LYS A 66 0.30 11.93 -9.56
C LYS A 66 0.61 10.51 -9.07
N ILE A 67 0.75 10.31 -7.76
CA ILE A 67 0.92 9.00 -7.15
C ILE A 67 -0.12 7.97 -7.61
N VAL A 68 -1.36 8.38 -7.85
CA VAL A 68 -2.41 7.47 -8.30
C VAL A 68 -2.11 6.94 -9.69
N SER A 69 -1.73 7.81 -10.63
CA SER A 69 -1.37 7.37 -11.98
C SER A 69 -0.12 6.50 -11.99
N GLU A 70 0.86 6.80 -11.13
CA GLU A 70 2.06 5.98 -10.99
C GLU A 70 1.71 4.58 -10.44
N LEU A 71 0.87 4.51 -9.40
CA LEU A 71 0.36 3.23 -8.88
C LEU A 71 -0.42 2.44 -9.94
N GLU A 72 -1.26 3.09 -10.74
CA GLU A 72 -2.01 2.45 -11.82
C GLU A 72 -1.15 2.03 -13.01
N SER A 73 0.07 2.55 -13.13
CA SER A 73 1.04 2.10 -14.15
C SER A 73 1.72 0.78 -13.77
N VAL A 74 1.82 0.50 -12.46
CA VAL A 74 2.46 -0.71 -11.91
C VAL A 74 1.43 -1.77 -11.55
N LEU A 75 0.36 -1.37 -10.84
CA LEU A 75 -0.68 -2.25 -10.36
C LEU A 75 -1.74 -2.50 -11.44
N ARG A 76 -2.38 -3.66 -11.38
CA ARG A 76 -3.53 -3.96 -12.26
C ARG A 76 -4.65 -2.94 -12.01
N SER A 77 -5.39 -2.60 -13.06
CA SER A 77 -6.53 -1.69 -12.97
C SER A 77 -7.66 -2.18 -12.04
N THR A 78 -7.67 -3.47 -11.70
CA THR A 78 -8.60 -4.05 -10.72
C THR A 78 -8.03 -4.17 -9.32
N ASP A 79 -6.71 -3.97 -9.14
CA ASP A 79 -6.08 -3.98 -7.83
C ASP A 79 -6.26 -2.60 -7.18
N ARG A 80 -7.03 -2.59 -6.09
CA ARG A 80 -7.43 -1.37 -5.36
C ARG A 80 -7.20 -1.52 -3.86
N TYR A 81 -6.26 -2.37 -3.47
CA TYR A 81 -5.89 -2.59 -2.07
C TYR A 81 -4.41 -2.28 -1.86
N ILE A 82 -4.05 -1.62 -0.77
CA ILE A 82 -2.66 -1.44 -0.33
C ILE A 82 -2.60 -1.91 1.12
N ASP A 83 -1.70 -2.84 1.43
CA ASP A 83 -1.64 -3.44 2.76
C ASP A 83 -1.17 -2.41 3.79
N LEU A 84 -0.07 -1.71 3.51
CA LEU A 84 0.53 -0.74 4.42
C LEU A 84 0.83 0.57 3.68
N LEU A 85 0.40 1.68 4.27
CA LEU A 85 0.97 2.99 4.01
C LEU A 85 2.00 3.28 5.10
N VAL A 86 3.21 3.69 4.72
CA VAL A 86 4.28 4.07 5.65
C VAL A 86 4.67 5.51 5.34
N LEU A 87 4.49 6.40 6.31
CA LEU A 87 4.94 7.78 6.21
C LEU A 87 6.29 7.93 6.91
N SER A 88 7.31 8.38 6.17
CA SER A 88 8.63 8.65 6.71
C SER A 88 8.57 9.78 7.74
N HIS A 89 8.07 10.96 7.36
CA HIS A 89 7.92 12.13 8.23
C HIS A 89 6.84 13.10 7.69
N PRO A 90 6.23 13.95 8.54
CA PRO A 90 5.02 14.69 8.16
C PRO A 90 5.28 15.99 7.39
N GLU A 91 6.10 15.92 6.33
CA GLU A 91 6.26 17.00 5.34
C GLU A 91 5.34 16.79 4.14
N THR A 92 4.82 17.88 3.58
CA THR A 92 3.71 17.83 2.62
C THR A 92 4.05 17.17 1.31
N ASP A 93 5.31 17.21 0.90
CA ASP A 93 5.85 16.52 -0.26
C ASP A 93 6.09 15.02 -0.02
N HIS A 94 5.79 14.51 1.18
CA HIS A 94 5.79 13.08 1.47
C HIS A 94 4.36 12.53 1.69
N PHE A 95 3.48 13.26 2.39
CA PHE A 95 2.18 12.68 2.80
C PHE A 95 0.98 13.12 1.98
N ASN A 96 1.01 14.26 1.26
CA ASN A 96 -0.22 14.81 0.68
C ASN A 96 -0.88 13.83 -0.30
N GLY A 97 -0.09 13.10 -1.09
CA GLY A 97 -0.60 12.10 -2.01
C GLY A 97 -1.39 10.97 -1.33
N PHE A 98 -1.17 10.68 -0.04
CA PHE A 98 -1.95 9.67 0.68
C PHE A 98 -3.43 10.00 0.75
N ILE A 99 -3.81 11.28 0.72
CA ILE A 99 -5.20 11.70 0.67
C ILE A 99 -5.87 11.17 -0.61
N ASP A 100 -5.18 11.26 -1.75
CA ASP A 100 -5.66 10.75 -3.03
C ASP A 100 -5.64 9.23 -3.14
N VAL A 101 -4.67 8.59 -2.49
CA VAL A 101 -4.58 7.13 -2.37
C VAL A 101 -5.77 6.61 -1.56
N LEU A 102 -6.03 7.17 -0.37
CA LEU A 102 -7.14 6.75 0.51
C LEU A 102 -8.54 6.99 -0.07
N LYS A 103 -8.66 7.88 -1.06
CA LYS A 103 -9.90 8.09 -1.83
C LYS A 103 -10.15 7.00 -2.89
N ARG A 104 -9.12 6.27 -3.31
CA ARG A 104 -9.18 5.33 -4.45
C ARG A 104 -8.83 3.89 -4.10
N TYR A 105 -8.04 3.69 -3.05
CA TYR A 105 -7.57 2.40 -2.58
C TYR A 105 -8.11 2.12 -1.18
N GLN A 106 -8.49 0.88 -0.94
CA GLN A 106 -8.65 0.36 0.41
C GLN A 106 -7.27 0.15 1.02
N VAL A 107 -7.11 0.51 2.29
CA VAL A 107 -5.82 0.47 2.98
C VAL A 107 -5.92 -0.39 4.24
N GLY A 108 -4.97 -1.31 4.42
CA GLY A 108 -4.91 -2.21 5.57
C GLY A 108 -4.48 -1.52 6.86
N ALA A 109 -3.41 -0.72 6.83
CA ALA A 109 -2.97 0.11 7.95
C ALA A 109 -2.13 1.32 7.50
N PHE A 110 -2.09 2.34 8.36
CA PHE A 110 -1.24 3.53 8.23
C PHE A 110 -0.19 3.55 9.33
N ILE A 111 1.08 3.62 8.95
CA ILE A 111 2.24 3.58 9.84
C ILE A 111 2.98 4.92 9.73
N TYR A 112 3.36 5.48 10.87
CA TYR A 112 4.18 6.70 10.93
C TYR A 112 4.97 6.78 12.24
N ASN A 113 5.79 7.82 12.38
CA ASN A 113 6.66 8.03 13.55
C ASN A 113 5.95 8.66 14.78
N GLY A 114 4.65 8.94 14.72
CA GLY A 114 3.92 9.59 15.82
C GLY A 114 3.95 11.12 15.81
N ARG A 115 4.67 11.76 14.87
CA ARG A 115 4.70 13.22 14.72
C ARG A 115 3.56 13.69 13.84
N ALA A 116 2.78 14.63 14.33
CA ALA A 116 1.75 15.29 13.54
C ALA A 116 2.34 16.40 12.66
N GLY A 117 1.82 16.53 11.45
CA GLY A 117 2.04 17.69 10.58
C GLY A 117 1.27 18.93 11.06
N ALA A 118 1.78 20.12 10.74
CA ALA A 118 1.18 21.38 11.17
C ALA A 118 0.15 21.96 10.18
N THR A 119 0.04 21.37 8.98
CA THR A 119 -0.73 21.94 7.86
C THR A 119 -2.20 21.56 7.91
N GLN A 120 -3.01 22.25 7.10
CA GLN A 120 -4.41 21.88 6.90
C GLN A 120 -4.55 20.52 6.21
N SER A 121 -3.65 20.18 5.28
CA SER A 121 -3.65 18.89 4.61
C SER A 121 -3.37 17.74 5.58
N TRP A 122 -2.59 17.95 6.65
CA TRP A 122 -2.43 16.94 7.69
C TRP A 122 -3.75 16.62 8.40
N LYS A 123 -4.56 17.64 8.69
CA LYS A 123 -5.89 17.45 9.29
C LYS A 123 -6.83 16.72 8.33
N GLU A 124 -6.74 17.00 7.03
CA GLU A 124 -7.50 16.25 6.02
C GLU A 124 -7.06 14.78 5.99
N LEU A 125 -5.76 14.49 5.99
CA LEU A 125 -5.22 13.14 6.04
C LEU A 125 -5.72 12.38 7.29
N ALA A 126 -5.57 12.98 8.48
CA ALA A 126 -6.02 12.36 9.72
C ALA A 126 -7.52 12.05 9.70
N LYS A 127 -8.33 12.98 9.16
CA LYS A 127 -9.77 12.81 9.02
C LYS A 127 -10.12 11.65 8.08
N ILE A 128 -9.52 11.56 6.90
CA ILE A 128 -9.84 10.48 5.95
C ILE A 128 -9.38 9.11 6.46
N VAL A 129 -8.24 9.05 7.16
CA VAL A 129 -7.77 7.82 7.85
C VAL A 129 -8.81 7.34 8.86
N GLU A 130 -9.35 8.26 9.67
CA GLU A 130 -10.39 7.96 10.67
C GLU A 130 -11.71 7.55 10.01
N GLU A 131 -12.19 8.29 9.00
CA GLU A 131 -13.43 8.01 8.27
C GLU A 131 -13.39 6.64 7.58
N ASN A 132 -12.25 6.29 6.98
CA ASN A 132 -12.01 5.00 6.35
C ASN A 132 -11.75 3.87 7.37
N LYS A 133 -11.68 4.20 8.67
CA LYS A 133 -11.37 3.27 9.77
C LYS A 133 -10.06 2.51 9.57
N VAL A 134 -9.06 3.19 9.00
CA VAL A 134 -7.74 2.61 8.78
C VAL A 134 -7.00 2.52 10.12
N PRO A 135 -6.58 1.33 10.57
CA PRO A 135 -5.74 1.17 11.76
C PRO A 135 -4.46 2.00 11.65
N VAL A 136 -4.10 2.71 12.73
CA VAL A 136 -2.89 3.54 12.79
C VAL A 136 -1.89 2.94 13.77
N PHE A 137 -0.65 2.78 13.34
CA PHE A 137 0.46 2.34 14.19
C PHE A 137 1.57 3.39 14.23
N VAL A 138 2.08 3.63 15.43
CA VAL A 138 3.26 4.46 15.66
C VAL A 138 4.43 3.53 15.88
N LEU A 139 5.44 3.62 15.02
CA LEU A 139 6.67 2.85 15.17
C LEU A 139 7.86 3.77 15.42
N GLY A 140 8.90 3.23 16.03
CA GLY A 140 10.19 3.89 16.25
C GLY A 140 11.33 2.86 16.25
N GLN A 141 12.53 3.33 16.54
CA GLN A 141 13.74 2.48 16.52
C GLN A 141 13.55 1.18 17.32
N GLY A 142 13.86 0.05 16.69
CA GLY A 142 13.79 -1.30 17.27
C GLY A 142 12.47 -2.03 17.00
N ASP A 143 11.42 -1.33 16.56
CA ASP A 143 10.18 -1.96 16.13
C ASP A 143 10.37 -2.75 14.83
N LYS A 144 9.49 -3.73 14.60
CA LYS A 144 9.56 -4.63 13.44
C LYS A 144 8.21 -4.83 12.78
N ILE A 145 8.20 -4.85 11.45
CA ILE A 145 7.07 -5.24 10.62
C ILE A 145 7.38 -6.64 10.08
N LYS A 146 6.53 -7.63 10.39
CA LYS A 146 6.77 -9.03 10.01
C LYS A 146 5.85 -9.46 8.87
N ASN A 147 6.42 -10.12 7.86
CA ASN A 147 5.68 -10.78 6.78
C ASN A 147 6.18 -12.23 6.62
N GLN A 148 5.40 -13.21 7.08
CA GLN A 148 5.82 -14.62 7.10
C GLN A 148 7.14 -14.80 7.85
N ASP A 149 8.21 -15.25 7.18
CA ASP A 149 9.54 -15.45 7.75
C ASP A 149 10.43 -14.20 7.62
N ASP A 150 10.03 -13.22 6.82
CA ASP A 150 10.73 -11.97 6.61
C ASP A 150 10.30 -10.90 7.63
N PHE A 151 11.18 -9.94 7.90
CA PHE A 151 10.86 -8.77 8.69
C PHE A 151 11.61 -7.53 8.20
N PHE A 152 10.98 -6.39 8.41
CA PHE A 152 11.58 -5.07 8.29
C PHE A 152 11.84 -4.53 9.68
N GLU A 153 13.01 -3.95 9.90
CA GLU A 153 13.36 -3.32 11.16
C GLU A 153 13.37 -1.80 11.02
N ILE A 154 12.76 -1.13 12.00
CA ILE A 154 12.79 0.32 12.09
C ILE A 154 14.09 0.74 12.76
N LEU A 155 14.97 1.43 12.03
CA LEU A 155 16.26 1.87 12.51
C LEU A 155 16.21 3.25 13.20
N SER A 156 15.22 4.08 12.83
CA SER A 156 15.06 5.47 13.24
C SER A 156 13.57 5.85 13.15
N PRO A 157 13.08 6.84 13.92
CA PRO A 157 13.80 7.63 14.92
C PRO A 157 13.86 6.93 16.27
N ASN A 158 14.91 7.22 17.04
CA ASN A 158 14.92 6.98 18.47
C ASN A 158 14.23 8.13 19.22
N ALA A 159 14.10 8.02 20.55
CA ALA A 159 13.43 9.04 21.35
C ALA A 159 14.04 10.44 21.25
N ASP A 160 15.35 10.55 21.01
CA ASP A 160 16.04 11.84 20.88
C ASP A 160 15.78 12.47 19.51
N PHE A 161 15.93 11.69 18.44
CA PHE A 161 15.62 12.13 17.07
C PHE A 161 14.15 12.53 16.92
N LEU A 162 13.23 11.80 17.54
CA LEU A 162 11.80 12.11 17.53
C LEU A 162 11.48 13.49 18.14
N ARG A 163 12.34 13.99 19.05
CA ARG A 163 12.21 15.33 19.66
C ARG A 163 12.82 16.44 18.82
N SER A 164 13.43 16.13 17.67
CA SER A 164 14.01 17.15 16.80
C SER A 164 12.95 18.18 16.36
N LYS A 165 13.44 19.40 16.16
CA LYS A 165 12.65 20.50 15.56
C LYS A 165 12.57 20.37 14.04
N LYS A 166 13.54 19.67 13.41
CA LYS A 166 13.51 19.36 11.98
C LYS A 166 12.75 18.06 11.79
N LEU A 167 11.78 18.04 10.87
CA LEU A 167 10.95 16.86 10.66
C LEU A 167 11.71 15.72 10.00
N ASN A 168 12.68 16.02 9.13
CA ASN A 168 13.50 15.01 8.44
C ASN A 168 14.39 14.23 9.42
N ASP A 169 14.78 14.83 10.55
CA ASP A 169 15.50 14.11 11.61
C ASP A 169 14.60 13.08 12.31
N THR A 170 13.28 13.18 12.15
CA THR A 170 12.30 12.28 12.76
C THR A 170 11.92 11.11 11.83
N SER A 171 12.51 11.01 10.65
CA SER A 171 12.04 10.06 9.63
C SER A 171 12.09 8.60 10.11
N LEU A 172 11.03 7.85 9.79
CA LEU A 172 11.07 6.40 9.81
C LEU A 172 12.10 5.91 8.78
N VAL A 173 13.11 5.19 9.26
CA VAL A 173 14.10 4.52 8.40
C VAL A 173 13.88 3.03 8.53
N VAL A 174 13.59 2.37 7.41
CA VAL A 174 13.26 0.95 7.33
C VAL A 174 14.42 0.18 6.71
N LYS A 175 14.76 -0.98 7.27
CA LYS A 175 15.79 -1.91 6.78
C LYS A 175 15.20 -3.29 6.52
#